data_AF-A0A2L2YMR2-F1
#
_entry.id   AF-A0A2L2YMR2-F1
#
_cell.length_a   1.000
_cell.length_b   1.000
_cell.length_c   1.000
_cell.angle_alpha   90.00
_cell.angle_beta   90.00
_cell.angle_gamma   90.00
#
_symmetry.space_group_name_H-M   'P 1'
#
loop_
_entity.id
_entity.type
_entity.pdbx_description
1 polymer ?
#
loop_
_entity_poly.entity_id
_entity_poly.type
_entity_poly.pdbx_seq_one_letter_code
_entity_poly.pdbx_strand_id
1 'polypeptide(L)' 'KHKNNSYQIYFLAKKLEKNMYSNDTNSKDRFQAFLDNKQFSRNGVRRYELIFGKTFLSTVGMTTTK' A
#
# COMPACT_ATOMS: atom_id res chain seq x y z
N LYS A 1 11.82 20.30 -4.73
CA LYS A 1 13.26 20.15 -5.08
C LYS A 1 14.07 19.99 -3.78
N HIS A 2 14.18 18.77 -3.24
CA HIS A 2 14.98 18.48 -2.03
C HIS A 2 16.37 17.97 -2.42
N LYS A 3 17.08 18.73 -3.25
CA LYS A 3 18.49 18.46 -3.54
C LYS A 3 19.27 19.25 -2.48
N ASN A 4 20.10 18.58 -1.67
CA ASN A 4 20.93 19.10 -0.56
C ASN A 4 20.39 18.89 0.87
N ASN A 5 19.68 17.79 1.15
CA ASN A 5 19.41 17.41 2.53
C ASN A 5 20.67 16.78 3.16
N SER A 6 21.23 17.39 4.22
CA SER A 6 22.40 16.86 4.95
C SER A 6 22.22 15.43 5.46
N TYR A 7 20.96 15.02 5.68
CA TYR A 7 20.64 13.66 6.12
C TYR A 7 20.43 12.67 4.98
N GLN A 8 20.64 13.07 3.72
CA GLN A 8 20.45 12.19 2.57
C GLN A 8 21.39 10.99 2.61
N ILE A 9 22.67 11.19 2.95
CA ILE A 9 23.65 10.11 3.04
C ILE A 9 23.30 9.16 4.19
N TYR A 10 22.95 9.70 5.37
CA TYR A 10 22.50 8.92 6.52
C TYR A 10 21.25 8.08 6.20
N PHE A 11 20.25 8.70 5.54
CA PHE A 11 19.02 8.02 5.13
C PHE A 11 19.30 6.90 4.13
N LEU A 12 20.17 7.14 3.13
CA LEU A 12 20.55 6.14 2.14
C LEU A 12 21.30 4.98 2.77
N ALA A 13 22.26 5.25 3.67
CA ALA A 13 23.00 4.22 4.38
C ALA A 13 22.06 3.33 5.21
N LYS A 14 21.17 3.93 6.00
CA LYS A 14 20.18 3.20 6.81
C LYS A 14 19.19 2.40 5.96
N LYS A 15 18.82 2.93 4.79
CA LYS A 15 17.95 2.23 3.84
C LYS A 15 18.65 1.02 3.21
N LEU A 16 19.93 1.15 2.85
CA LEU A 16 20.74 0.06 2.31
C LEU A 16 20.99 -1.03 3.35
N GLU A 17 21.34 -0.65 4.57
CA GLU A 17 21.51 -1.57 5.71
C GLU A 17 20.24 -2.41 5.92
N LYS A 18 19.07 -1.74 6.01
CA LYS A 18 17.78 -2.42 6.11
C LYS A 18 17.55 -3.41 4.96
N ASN A 19 17.88 -3.03 3.72
CA ASN A 19 17.68 -3.88 2.54
C ASN A 19 18.66 -5.07 2.47
N MET A 20 19.89 -4.92 2.97
CA MET A 20 20.91 -5.99 3.00
C MET A 20 20.61 -7.07 4.03
N TYR A 21 20.08 -6.69 5.20
CA TYR A 21 19.69 -7.65 6.24
C TYR A 21 18.27 -8.21 6.04
N SER A 22 17.48 -7.58 5.16
CA SER A 22 16.14 -8.04 4.83
C SER A 22 16.19 -9.06 3.68
N ASN A 23 16.38 -10.34 4.02
CA ASN A 23 15.95 -11.46 3.17
C ASN A 23 14.41 -11.57 3.21
N ASP A 24 13.70 -10.46 3.00
CA ASP A 24 12.28 -10.32 3.33
C ASP A 24 11.41 -10.86 2.19
N THR A 25 11.48 -12.17 2.01
CA THR A 25 10.45 -12.94 1.31
C THR A 25 9.06 -12.68 1.93
N ASN A 26 9.04 -12.32 3.20
CA ASN A 26 7.88 -11.99 4.03
C ASN A 26 7.35 -10.55 3.78
N SER A 27 8.04 -9.69 3.01
CA SER A 27 7.59 -8.31 2.76
C SER A 27 6.27 -8.27 1.98
N LYS A 28 6.12 -9.19 1.02
CA LYS A 28 4.88 -9.41 0.26
C LYS A 28 3.79 -9.96 1.15
N ASP A 29 4.10 -10.94 2.00
CA ASP A 29 3.14 -11.54 2.93
C ASP A 29 2.64 -10.53 3.96
N ARG A 30 3.52 -9.65 4.46
CA ARG A 30 3.17 -8.56 5.36
C ARG A 30 2.34 -7.48 4.68
N PHE A 31 2.65 -7.17 3.43
CA PHE A 31 1.83 -6.24 2.65
C PHE A 31 0.46 -6.83 2.36
N GLN A 32 0.39 -8.11 1.98
CA GLN A 32 -0.87 -8.83 1.81
C GLN A 32 -1.67 -8.85 3.11
N ALA A 33 -1.04 -9.16 4.25
CA ALA A 33 -1.69 -9.11 5.55
C ALA A 33 -2.21 -7.71 5.90
N PHE A 34 -1.50 -6.64 5.51
CA PHE A 34 -2.00 -5.27 5.64
C PHE A 34 -3.23 -5.03 4.77
N LEU A 35 -3.20 -5.46 3.51
CA LEU A 35 -4.34 -5.36 2.60
C LEU A 35 -5.55 -6.09 3.18
N ASP A 36 -5.40 -7.34 3.60
CA ASP A 36 -6.50 -8.20 4.06
C ASP A 36 -7.08 -7.72 5.40
N ASN A 37 -6.23 -7.23 6.32
CA ASN A 37 -6.67 -6.89 7.67
C ASN A 37 -7.00 -5.41 7.86
N LYS A 38 -6.57 -4.53 6.95
CA LYS A 38 -6.81 -3.09 7.03
C LYS A 38 -7.65 -2.63 5.84
N GLN A 39 -7.03 -2.44 4.69
CA GLN A 39 -7.62 -1.74 3.55
C GLN A 39 -8.82 -2.50 2.95
N PHE A 40 -8.68 -3.80 2.73
CA PHE A 40 -9.65 -4.68 2.09
C PHE A 40 -10.19 -5.75 3.03
N SER A 41 -10.30 -5.41 4.32
CA SER A 41 -11.04 -6.25 5.27
C SER A 41 -12.47 -6.49 4.76
N ARG A 42 -13.07 -7.63 5.13
CA ARG A 42 -14.44 -7.99 4.71
C ARG A 42 -15.46 -6.88 4.94
N ASN A 43 -15.34 -6.17 6.06
CA ASN A 43 -16.22 -5.04 6.38
C ASN A 43 -15.82 -3.76 5.62
N GLY A 44 -14.53 -3.56 5.33
CA GLY A 44 -14.04 -2.47 4.46
C GLY A 44 -14.59 -2.61 3.04
N VAL A 45 -14.44 -3.79 2.44
CA VAL A 45 -14.96 -4.13 1.11
C VAL A 45 -16.44 -3.84 1.01
N ARG A 46 -17.26 -4.34 1.95
CA ARG A 46 -18.71 -4.10 1.97
C ARG A 46 -19.08 -2.63 2.07
N ARG A 47 -18.35 -1.83 2.85
CA ARG A 47 -18.58 -0.39 2.95
C ARG A 47 -18.23 0.32 1.66
N TYR A 48 -17.16 -0.09 0.99
CA TYR A 48 -16.81 0.46 -0.31
C TYR A 48 -17.85 0.12 -1.37
N GLU A 49 -18.35 -1.12 -1.42
CA GLU A 49 -19.46 -1.48 -2.32
C GLU A 49 -20.74 -0.69 -2.02
N LEU A 50 -21.01 -0.38 -0.74
CA LEU A 50 -22.15 0.45 -0.37
C LEU A 50 -22.02 1.90 -0.89
N ILE A 51 -20.80 2.47 -0.86
CA ILE A 51 -20.55 3.87 -1.26
C ILE A 51 -20.41 4.00 -2.78
N PHE A 52 -19.67 3.09 -3.42
CA PHE A 52 -19.30 3.19 -4.82
C PHE A 52 -20.21 2.39 -5.76
N GLY A 53 -21.05 1.53 -5.21
CA GLY A 53 -21.93 0.64 -5.95
C GLY A 53 -21.49 -0.81 -5.86
N LYS A 54 -22.47 -1.70 -6.03
CA LYS A 54 -22.26 -3.16 -6.01
C LYS A 54 -21.12 -3.53 -6.97
N THR A 55 -20.19 -4.37 -6.51
CA THR A 55 -18.96 -4.80 -7.20
C THR A 55 -17.89 -3.74 -7.45
N PHE A 56 -18.01 -2.52 -6.90
CA PHE A 56 -17.01 -1.47 -7.06
C PHE A 56 -16.40 -1.06 -5.72
N LEU A 57 -15.07 -0.85 -5.71
CA LEU A 57 -14.32 -0.40 -4.53
C LEU A 57 -13.71 1.00 -4.72
N SER A 58 -14.01 1.66 -5.84
CA SER A 58 -13.49 2.97 -6.18
C SER A 58 -14.53 3.79 -6.95
N THR A 59 -14.26 5.08 -7.10
CA THR A 59 -15.15 6.05 -7.76
C THR A 59 -15.41 5.78 -9.24
N VAL A 60 -14.58 4.96 -9.90
CA VAL A 60 -14.67 4.64 -11.32
C VAL A 60 -15.64 3.48 -11.51
N GLY A 61 -16.90 3.70 -11.12
CA GLY A 61 -17.99 2.72 -11.15
C GLY A 61 -18.49 2.36 -12.56
N MET A 62 -19.69 1.76 -12.59
CA MET A 62 -20.37 1.24 -13.79
C MET A 62 -20.52 2.24 -14.96
N THR A 63 -20.51 3.55 -14.68
CA THR A 63 -20.58 4.62 -15.69
C THR A 63 -19.31 4.77 -16.52
N THR A 64 -18.18 4.24 -16.04
CA THR A 64 -16.84 4.42 -16.63
C THR A 64 -16.16 3.12 -17.04
N THR A 65 -16.64 1.97 -16.57
CA THR A 65 -16.20 0.65 -17.05
C THR A 65 -16.97 0.32 -18.32
N LYS A 66 -16.34 0.48 -19.50
CA LYS A 66 -16.86 0.02 -20.79
C LYS A 66 -16.46 -1.42 -21.06
#